data_AF-A0A131YS17-F1
#
_entry.id   AF-A0A131YS17-F1
#
_cell.length_a   1.000
_cell.length_b   1.000
_cell.length_c   1.000
_cell.angle_alpha   90.00
_cell.angle_beta   90.00
_cell.angle_gamma   90.00
#
_symmetry.space_group_name_H-M   'P 1'
#
loop_
_entity.id
_entity.type
_entity.pdbx_description
1 polymer ?
#
loop_
_entity_poly.entity_id
_entity_poly.type
_entity_poly.pdbx_seq_one_letter_code
_entity_poly.pdbx_strand_id
1 'polypeptide(L)'
;MRIMMTGWISLAFLVAIAYVSGNALPRGCNPVTSSSFGKTSRSTLDRFCEQLDEDAHPNFRWIGLNLKLPNCTLCCAGKSTAGPNIYYNVSTLPPGLCTALKKAQAARKKN
;
A
#
# COMPACT_ATOMS: atom_id res chain seq x y z
N MET A 1 -56.70 30.54 4.42
CA MET A 1 -56.95 29.22 3.82
C MET A 1 -55.68 28.39 3.91
N ARG A 2 -55.82 27.12 4.30
CA ARG A 2 -54.75 26.14 4.54
C ARG A 2 -53.91 25.92 3.27
N ILE A 3 -52.62 25.62 3.43
CA ILE A 3 -52.00 24.34 3.03
C ILE A 3 -50.78 24.12 3.93
N MET A 4 -50.88 23.12 4.81
CA MET A 4 -49.72 22.36 5.31
C MET A 4 -49.29 21.39 4.20
N MET A 5 -47.99 21.15 4.02
CA MET A 5 -47.38 19.88 3.58
C MET A 5 -45.85 20.08 3.49
N THR A 6 -45.03 19.58 4.43
CA THR A 6 -44.37 18.25 4.44
C THR A 6 -43.57 17.92 3.17
N GLY A 7 -42.28 17.60 3.37
CA GLY A 7 -41.47 16.82 2.43
C GLY A 7 -40.00 17.23 2.45
N TRP A 8 -39.17 16.70 3.35
CA TRP A 8 -38.39 15.45 3.19
C TRP A 8 -37.15 15.60 2.26
N ILE A 9 -35.96 15.54 2.90
CA ILE A 9 -34.82 14.67 2.57
C ILE A 9 -34.15 14.94 1.20
N SER A 10 -32.89 15.34 1.14
CA SER A 10 -31.80 14.34 1.05
C SER A 10 -30.43 14.91 1.39
N LEU A 11 -29.89 14.38 2.48
CA LEU A 11 -28.49 14.39 2.86
C LEU A 11 -27.67 13.64 1.80
N ALA A 12 -27.13 14.33 0.80
CA ALA A 12 -26.16 13.75 -0.14
C ALA A 12 -24.73 14.03 0.35
N PHE A 13 -24.36 13.49 1.50
CA PHE A 13 -22.95 13.25 1.80
C PHE A 13 -22.52 12.07 0.95
N LEU A 14 -21.95 12.34 -0.23
CA LEU A 14 -21.13 11.38 -0.95
C LEU A 14 -19.90 11.06 -0.10
N VAL A 15 -20.08 10.20 0.91
CA VAL A 15 -18.96 9.49 1.50
C VAL A 15 -18.47 8.59 0.38
N ALA A 16 -17.42 9.02 -0.31
CA ALA A 16 -16.62 8.15 -1.14
C ALA A 16 -16.02 7.09 -0.23
N ILE A 17 -16.81 6.06 0.10
CA ILE A 17 -16.30 4.80 0.59
C ILE A 17 -15.55 4.24 -0.61
N ALA A 18 -14.26 4.57 -0.69
CA ALA A 18 -13.34 3.80 -1.49
C ALA A 18 -13.41 2.38 -0.94
N TYR A 19 -14.29 1.57 -1.52
CA TYR A 19 -14.31 0.14 -1.37
C TYR A 19 -12.90 -0.31 -1.76
N VAL A 20 -12.06 -0.56 -0.75
CA VAL A 20 -10.82 -1.30 -0.89
C VAL A 20 -11.25 -2.71 -1.26
N SER A 21 -11.45 -2.90 -2.55
CA SER A 21 -11.80 -4.18 -3.15
C SER A 21 -10.65 -5.15 -2.91
N GLY A 22 -10.92 -6.13 -2.05
CA GLY A 22 -10.61 -7.53 -2.34
C GLY A 22 -9.16 -7.95 -2.24
N ASN A 23 -8.63 -8.00 -1.01
CA ASN A 23 -7.84 -9.12 -0.47
C ASN A 23 -7.63 -8.83 1.01
N ALA A 24 -7.85 -9.83 1.88
CA ALA A 24 -7.64 -9.66 3.31
C ALA A 24 -6.20 -9.16 3.54
N LEU A 25 -6.06 -7.97 4.12
CA LEU A 25 -4.76 -7.34 4.32
C LEU A 25 -3.87 -8.29 5.15
N PRO A 26 -2.70 -8.72 4.62
CA PRO A 26 -1.88 -9.67 5.33
C PRO A 26 -1.39 -9.06 6.66
N ARG A 27 -1.30 -9.90 7.69
CA ARG A 27 -0.97 -9.46 9.05
C ARG A 27 0.35 -8.68 9.06
N GLY A 28 0.28 -7.44 9.51
CA GLY A 28 1.44 -6.57 9.61
C GLY A 28 1.68 -5.66 8.41
N CYS A 29 0.80 -5.65 7.41
CA CYS A 29 0.76 -4.60 6.40
C CYS A 29 -0.23 -3.50 6.79
N ASN A 30 0.01 -2.29 6.27
CA ASN A 30 -0.91 -1.18 6.41
C ASN A 30 -1.70 -1.03 5.10
N PRO A 31 -3.00 -0.68 5.17
CA PRO A 31 -3.78 -0.44 3.98
C PRO A 31 -3.22 0.77 3.24
N VAL A 32 -3.17 0.67 1.91
CA VAL A 32 -2.81 1.79 1.04
C VAL A 32 -3.93 2.10 0.06
N THR A 33 -3.94 3.34 -0.41
CA THR A 33 -4.91 3.83 -1.38
C THR A 33 -4.23 4.04 -2.73
N SER A 34 -5.04 4.25 -3.77
CA SER A 34 -4.54 4.55 -5.11
C SER A 34 -3.55 5.73 -5.16
N SER A 35 -3.70 6.72 -4.27
CA SER A 35 -2.81 7.88 -4.19
C SER A 35 -1.42 7.54 -3.65
N SER A 36 -1.26 6.45 -2.89
CA SER A 36 0.05 5.99 -2.38
C SER A 36 1.02 5.62 -3.51
N PHE A 37 0.49 5.29 -4.69
CA PHE A 37 1.26 4.94 -5.89
C PHE A 37 1.64 6.16 -6.75
N GLY A 38 1.26 7.39 -6.36
CA GLY A 38 1.53 8.61 -7.12
C GLY A 38 2.99 9.10 -7.09
N LYS A 39 3.85 8.51 -6.26
CA LYS A 39 5.25 8.96 -6.10
C LYS A 39 6.09 8.60 -7.32
N THR A 40 6.68 9.60 -7.97
CA THR A 40 7.58 9.42 -9.13
C THR A 40 8.94 8.81 -8.76
N SER A 41 9.45 9.08 -7.55
CA SER A 41 10.69 8.46 -7.07
C SER A 41 10.43 7.05 -6.52
N ARG A 42 11.02 6.03 -7.14
CA ARG A 42 11.00 4.65 -6.63
C ARG A 42 12.08 4.45 -5.58
N SER A 43 11.68 4.04 -4.37
CA SER A 43 12.58 3.59 -3.31
C SER A 43 13.27 2.27 -3.69
N THR A 44 14.40 1.96 -3.05
CA THR A 44 15.05 0.64 -3.16
C THR A 44 14.10 -0.49 -2.77
N LEU A 45 13.22 -0.26 -1.78
CA LEU A 45 12.21 -1.23 -1.35
C LEU A 45 11.11 -1.41 -2.40
N ASP A 46 10.75 -0.35 -3.13
CA ASP A 46 9.75 -0.42 -4.20
C ASP A 46 10.27 -1.27 -5.36
N ARG A 47 11.54 -1.07 -5.75
CA ARG A 47 12.21 -1.88 -6.77
C ARG A 47 12.36 -3.33 -6.35
N PHE A 48 12.64 -3.58 -5.08
CA PHE A 48 12.71 -4.95 -4.55
C PHE A 48 11.35 -5.65 -4.65
N CYS A 49 10.26 -4.97 -4.29
CA CYS A 49 8.92 -5.52 -4.45
C CYS A 49 8.55 -5.77 -5.92
N GLU A 50 8.94 -4.86 -6.81
CA GLU A 50 8.74 -5.03 -8.26
C GLU A 50 9.46 -6.29 -8.75
N GLN A 51 10.74 -6.46 -8.42
CA GLN A 51 11.52 -7.64 -8.83
C GLN A 51 10.98 -8.97 -8.30
N LEU A 52 10.35 -8.99 -7.13
CA LEU A 52 9.79 -10.22 -6.56
C LEU A 52 8.50 -10.66 -7.23
N ASP A 53 7.70 -9.71 -7.70
CA ASP A 53 6.33 -9.96 -8.18
C ASP A 53 6.13 -9.62 -9.67
N GLU A 54 7.17 -9.18 -10.38
CA GLU A 54 7.12 -8.83 -11.81
C GLU A 54 6.63 -10.00 -12.68
N ASP A 55 7.11 -11.22 -12.42
CA ASP A 55 6.72 -12.41 -13.19
C ASP A 55 5.23 -12.77 -13.00
N ALA A 56 4.71 -12.61 -11.78
CA ALA A 56 3.33 -12.94 -11.45
C ALA A 56 2.34 -11.82 -11.84
N HIS A 57 2.82 -10.57 -11.81
CA HIS A 57 2.00 -9.37 -11.97
C HIS A 57 2.77 -8.28 -12.76
N PRO A 58 3.05 -8.51 -14.06
CA PRO A 58 3.89 -7.61 -14.86
C PRO A 58 3.26 -6.23 -15.09
N ASN A 59 1.92 -6.15 -14.99
CA ASN A 59 1.16 -4.92 -15.19
C ASN A 59 0.83 -4.21 -13.87
N PHE A 60 1.63 -4.42 -12.83
CA PHE A 60 1.42 -3.81 -11.51
C PHE A 60 2.52 -2.82 -11.19
N ARG A 61 2.15 -1.71 -10.57
CA ARG A 61 3.08 -0.77 -9.97
C ARG A 61 3.25 -1.12 -8.49
N TRP A 62 4.48 -1.35 -8.08
CA TRP A 62 4.80 -1.83 -6.74
C TRP A 62 5.34 -0.73 -5.83
N ILE A 63 4.99 -0.81 -4.54
CA ILE A 63 5.56 0.00 -3.46
C ILE A 63 5.90 -0.89 -2.27
N GLY A 64 7.04 -0.62 -1.63
CA GLY A 64 7.49 -1.26 -0.40
C GLY A 64 7.01 -0.49 0.82
N LEU A 65 6.40 -1.19 1.75
CA LEU A 65 5.72 -0.65 2.93
C LEU A 65 6.09 -1.43 4.19
N ASN A 66 5.97 -0.77 5.34
CA ASN A 66 6.03 -1.40 6.66
C ASN A 66 7.22 -2.35 6.88
N LEU A 67 8.41 -1.89 6.51
CA LEU A 67 9.66 -2.62 6.74
C LEU A 67 9.84 -2.94 8.23
N LYS A 68 9.80 -4.23 8.59
CA LYS A 68 10.09 -4.73 9.94
C LYS A 68 11.51 -5.29 10.00
N LEU A 69 12.47 -4.38 10.23
CA LEU A 69 13.89 -4.69 10.31
C LEU A 69 14.27 -5.85 11.25
N PRO A 70 13.69 -5.98 12.47
CA PRO A 70 14.02 -7.12 13.35
C PRO A 70 13.80 -8.47 12.67
N ASN A 71 12.67 -8.62 11.99
CA ASN A 71 12.25 -9.84 11.31
C ASN A 71 12.63 -9.88 9.83
N CYS A 72 13.31 -8.85 9.31
CA CYS A 72 13.64 -8.70 7.90
C CYS A 72 12.44 -8.86 6.95
N THR A 73 11.23 -8.48 7.37
CA THR A 73 10.04 -8.59 6.52
C THR A 73 9.64 -7.24 5.94
N LEU A 74 9.11 -7.25 4.72
CA LEU A 74 8.63 -6.11 3.98
C LEU A 74 7.24 -6.42 3.44
N CYS A 75 6.32 -5.46 3.54
CA CYS A 75 5.03 -5.53 2.86
C CYS A 75 5.15 -4.90 1.49
N CYS A 76 4.87 -5.65 0.44
CA CYS A 76 4.77 -5.15 -0.91
C CYS A 76 3.29 -4.93 -1.25
N ALA A 77 2.97 -3.77 -1.80
CA ALA A 77 1.65 -3.51 -2.35
C ALA A 77 1.79 -3.21 -3.84
N GLY A 78 1.01 -3.89 -4.66
CA GLY A 78 0.99 -3.74 -6.11
C GLY A 78 -0.35 -3.18 -6.56
N LYS A 79 -0.36 -2.14 -7.39
CA LYS A 79 -1.58 -1.63 -8.02
C LYS A 79 -1.58 -1.99 -9.49
N SER A 80 -2.65 -2.63 -9.95
CA SER A 80 -2.83 -2.90 -11.38
C SER A 80 -2.88 -1.59 -12.18
N THR A 81 -2.22 -1.56 -13.33
CA THR A 81 -2.34 -0.44 -14.30
C THR A 81 -3.68 -0.47 -15.03
N ALA A 82 -4.36 -1.63 -15.06
CA ALA A 82 -5.61 -1.84 -15.79
C ALA A 82 -6.87 -1.67 -14.92
N GLY A 83 -6.75 -1.51 -13.60
CA GLY A 83 -7.90 -1.47 -12.71
C GLY A 83 -7.62 -0.88 -11.32
N PRO A 84 -8.66 -0.74 -10.47
CA PRO A 84 -8.52 -0.14 -9.15
C PRO A 84 -7.94 -1.09 -8.09
N ASN A 85 -7.72 -2.36 -8.45
CA ASN A 85 -7.35 -3.41 -7.49
C ASN A 85 -5.91 -3.23 -6.98
N ILE A 86 -5.77 -3.40 -5.67
CA ILE A 86 -4.49 -3.38 -4.97
C ILE A 86 -4.23 -4.79 -4.42
N TYR A 87 -3.14 -5.37 -4.86
CA TYR A 87 -2.62 -6.64 -4.37
C TYR A 87 -1.60 -6.39 -3.24
N TYR A 88 -1.55 -7.31 -2.28
CA TYR A 88 -0.61 -7.24 -1.16
C TYR A 88 0.17 -8.54 -1.04
N ASN A 89 1.47 -8.43 -0.80
CA ASN A 89 2.37 -9.54 -0.55
C ASN A 89 3.25 -9.22 0.68
N VAL A 90 3.61 -10.24 1.45
CA VAL A 90 4.60 -10.11 2.53
C VAL A 90 5.82 -10.90 2.14
N SER A 91 6.93 -10.21 1.97
CA SER A 91 8.17 -10.79 1.49
C SER A 91 9.26 -10.69 2.53
N THR A 92 10.07 -11.73 2.65
CA THR A 92 11.27 -11.72 3.49
C THR A 92 12.41 -11.14 2.66
N LEU A 93 13.11 -10.15 3.21
CA LEU A 93 14.28 -9.55 2.59
C LEU A 93 15.43 -10.55 2.53
N PRO A 94 16.21 -10.55 1.45
CA PRO A 94 17.43 -11.35 1.40
C PRO A 94 18.38 -10.91 2.51
N PRO A 95 19.14 -11.85 3.09
CA PRO A 95 19.94 -11.60 4.30
C PRO A 95 20.97 -10.47 4.12
N GLY A 96 21.56 -10.36 2.92
CA GLY A 96 22.46 -9.26 2.58
C GLY A 96 21.79 -7.88 2.63
N LEU A 97 20.61 -7.75 2.00
CA LEU A 97 19.84 -6.51 2.00
C LEU A 97 19.34 -6.15 3.41
N CYS A 98 18.84 -7.12 4.17
CA CYS A 98 18.42 -6.87 5.54
C CYS A 98 19.58 -6.40 6.42
N THR A 99 20.75 -7.03 6.30
CA THR A 99 21.95 -6.63 7.06
C THR A 99 22.41 -5.22 6.68
N ALA A 100 22.40 -4.88 5.39
CA ALA A 100 22.74 -3.54 4.92
C ALA A 100 21.79 -2.48 5.50
N LEU A 101 20.47 -2.75 5.49
CA LEU A 101 19.47 -1.84 6.06
C LEU A 101 19.60 -1.70 7.58
N LYS A 102 19.86 -2.80 8.31
CA LYS A 102 20.14 -2.77 9.75
C LYS A 102 21.36 -1.91 10.09
N LYS A 103 22.46 -2.06 9.33
CA LYS A 103 23.67 -1.24 9.49
C LYS A 103 23.40 0.24 9.21
N ALA A 104 22.68 0.55 8.13
CA ALA A 104 22.31 1.92 7.79
C ALA A 104 21.45 2.58 8.87
N GLN A 105 20.50 1.84 9.46
CA GLN A 105 19.68 2.34 10.57
C GLN A 105 20.52 2.60 11.82
N ALA A 106 21.43 1.68 12.16
CA ALA A 106 22.33 1.85 13.30
C ALA A 106 23.26 3.07 13.13
N ALA A 107 23.79 3.29 11.93
CA ALA A 107 24.62 4.45 11.62
C ALA A 107 23.84 5.77 11.76
N ARG A 108 22.59 5.83 11.29
CA ARG A 108 21.73 7.02 11.44
C ARG A 108 21.35 7.34 12.89
N LYS A 109 21.31 6.36 13.77
CA LYS A 109 20.98 6.57 15.20
C LYS A 109 22.17 7.09 16.01
N LYS A 110 23.38 7.01 15.45
CA LYS A 110 24.63 7.40 16.11
C LYS A 110 25.03 8.86 15.82
N ASN A 111 24.27 9.53 14.98
CA ASN A 111 24.45 10.90 14.53
C ASN A 111 23.21 11.72 14.91
#